data_AF-A0A7X9L6L5-F1
#
_entry.id   AF-A0A7X9L6L5-F1
#
_cell.length_a   1.000
_cell.length_b   1.000
_cell.length_c   1.000
_cell.angle_alpha   90.00
_cell.angle_beta   90.00
_cell.angle_gamma   90.00
#
_symmetry.space_group_name_H-M   'P 1'
#
loop_
_entity.id
_entity.type
_entity.pdbx_description
1 polymer ?
#
loop_
_entity_poly.entity_id
_entity_poly.type
_entity_poly.pdbx_seq_one_letter_code
_entity_poly.pdbx_strand_id
1 'polypeptide(L)' 'MDVGELIGPLEVGPVAHGGHCVARTDGLVVFVRHALPGELVTARVTDV' A
#
# COMPACT_ATOMS: atom_id res chain seq x y z
N MET A 1 -7.69 10.05 -1.88
CA MET A 1 -6.54 9.57 -2.66
C MET A 1 -6.95 9.58 -4.11
N ASP A 2 -6.11 10.13 -4.96
CA ASP A 2 -6.35 10.22 -6.40
C ASP A 2 -5.33 9.40 -7.19
N VAL A 3 -5.72 8.88 -8.35
CA VAL A 3 -4.79 8.13 -9.22
C VAL A 3 -3.61 9.03 -9.61
N GLY A 4 -2.39 8.51 -9.44
CA GLY A 4 -1.15 9.20 -9.72
C GLY A 4 -0.51 9.86 -8.49
N GLU A 5 -1.26 10.06 -7.41
CA GLU A 5 -0.76 10.59 -6.13
C GLU A 5 0.33 9.70 -5.54
N LEU A 6 1.34 10.30 -4.91
CA LEU A 6 2.33 9.59 -4.10
C LEU A 6 1.93 9.69 -2.63
N ILE A 7 1.80 8.54 -1.98
CA ILE A 7 1.37 8.42 -0.58
C ILE A 7 2.44 7.69 0.23
N GLY A 8 2.65 8.12 1.46
CA GLY A 8 3.55 7.48 2.39
C GLY A 8 4.26 8.44 3.34
N PRO A 9 5.16 7.92 4.19
CA PRO A 9 5.59 6.52 4.23
C PRO A 9 4.48 5.56 4.72
N LEU A 10 4.35 4.41 4.06
CA LEU A 10 3.42 3.34 4.42
C LEU A 10 4.20 2.16 5.00
N GLU A 11 3.75 1.65 6.14
CA GLU A 11 4.21 0.37 6.67
C GLU A 11 3.51 -0.77 5.93
N VAL A 12 4.31 -1.62 5.27
CA VAL A 12 3.80 -2.75 4.51
C VAL A 12 3.53 -3.90 5.47
N GLY A 13 2.25 -4.21 5.63
CA GLY A 13 1.78 -5.31 6.47
C GLY A 13 1.74 -6.64 5.73
N PRO A 14 0.93 -7.60 6.23
CA PRO A 14 0.91 -8.96 5.71
C PRO A 14 0.32 -9.05 4.29
N VAL A 15 0.56 -10.20 3.66
CA VAL A 15 -0.02 -10.57 2.36
C VAL A 15 -1.50 -10.94 2.53
N ALA A 16 -2.36 -10.31 1.76
CA ALA A 16 -3.78 -10.65 1.63
C ALA A 16 -4.02 -11.79 0.64
N HIS A 17 -5.25 -12.31 0.62
CA HIS A 17 -5.67 -13.28 -0.39
C HIS A 17 -5.49 -12.68 -1.79
N GLY A 18 -4.82 -13.40 -2.70
CA GLY A 18 -4.43 -12.90 -4.02
C GLY A 18 -2.98 -12.41 -4.14
N GLY A 19 -2.20 -12.41 -3.05
CA GLY A 19 -0.74 -12.20 -3.09
C GLY A 19 -0.28 -10.74 -2.98
N HIS A 20 -1.20 -9.79 -2.78
CA HIS A 20 -0.85 -8.38 -2.53
C HIS A 20 -0.57 -8.14 -1.04
N CYS A 21 0.42 -7.31 -0.73
CA CYS A 21 0.64 -6.84 0.63
C CYS A 21 -0.39 -5.76 0.99
N VAL A 22 -0.63 -5.55 2.28
CA VAL A 22 -1.61 -4.57 2.77
C VAL A 22 -0.93 -3.51 3.63
N ALA A 23 -1.16 -2.24 3.33
CA ALA A 23 -0.89 -1.13 4.23
C ALA A 23 -2.21 -0.50 4.70
N ARG A 24 -2.14 0.27 5.79
CA ARG A 24 -3.29 1.04 6.29
C ARG A 24 -2.85 2.47 6.58
N THR A 25 -3.64 3.43 6.13
CA THR A 25 -3.43 4.86 6.41
C THR A 25 -4.77 5.58 6.32
N ASP A 26 -4.98 6.58 7.17
CA ASP A 26 -6.17 7.45 7.10
C ASP A 26 -7.51 6.70 7.05
N GLY A 27 -7.59 5.54 7.72
CA GLY A 27 -8.78 4.68 7.74
C GLY A 27 -9.01 3.85 6.48
N LEU A 28 -8.12 3.93 5.49
CA LEU A 28 -8.16 3.20 4.24
C LEU A 28 -7.27 1.95 4.28
N VAL A 29 -7.64 0.95 3.49
CA VAL A 29 -6.82 -0.23 3.21
C VAL A 29 -6.18 -0.04 1.84
N VAL A 30 -4.86 -0.13 1.79
CA VAL A 30 -4.08 0.05 0.56
C VAL A 30 -3.46 -1.29 0.17
N PHE A 31 -3.81 -1.81 -1.00
CA PHE A 31 -3.12 -2.97 -1.57
C PHE A 31 -1.81 -2.51 -2.22
N VAL A 32 -0.69 -2.99 -1.68
CA VAL A 32 0.65 -2.61 -2.12
C VAL A 32 1.22 -3.72 -2.99
N ARG A 33 1.57 -3.37 -4.24
CA ARG A 33 2.32 -4.24 -5.15
C ARG A 33 3.82 -3.95 -5.02
N HIS A 34 4.64 -4.97 -5.30
CA HIS A 34 6.10 -4.87 -5.36
C HIS A 34 6.77 -4.43 -4.05
N ALA A 35 6.20 -4.82 -2.91
CA ALA A 35 6.79 -4.63 -1.59
C ALA A 35 6.63 -5.88 -0.74
N LEU A 36 7.53 -6.07 0.22
CA LEU A 36 7.50 -7.17 1.18
C LEU A 36 7.01 -6.71 2.55
N PRO A 37 6.40 -7.60 3.36
CA PRO A 37 6.00 -7.27 4.73
C PRO A 37 7.18 -6.76 5.55
N GLY A 38 6.95 -5.68 6.30
CA GLY A 38 7.95 -4.99 7.14
C GLY A 38 8.69 -3.84 6.44
N GLU A 39 8.53 -3.66 5.12
CA GLU A 39 9.10 -2.52 4.41
C GLU A 39 8.35 -1.21 4.72
N LEU A 40 9.07 -0.09 4.65
CA LEU A 40 8.52 1.27 4.71
C LEU A 40 8.67 1.91 3.33
N VAL A 41 7.56 2.21 2.68
CA VAL A 41 7.55 2.59 1.26
C VAL A 41 6.80 3.89 0.99
N THR A 42 7.19 4.61 -0.05
CA THR A 42 6.31 5.59 -0.71
C THR A 42 5.68 4.91 -1.92
N ALA A 43 4.35 4.90 -1.99
CA ALA A 43 3.60 4.20 -3.04
C ALA A 43 2.90 5.20 -3.95
N ARG A 44 2.76 4.85 -5.23
CA ARG A 44 1.91 5.58 -6.19
C ARG A 44 0.53 4.94 -6.23
N VAL A 45 -0.52 5.75 -6.08
CA VAL A 45 -1.91 5.29 -6.26
C VAL A 45 -2.13 5.00 -7.73
N THR A 46 -2.55 3.76 -8.05
CA THR A 46 -2.84 3.34 -9.44
C THR A 46 -4.31 3.09 -9.70
N ASP A 47 -5.11 2.93 -8.64
CA ASP A 47 -6.56 2.66 -8.67
C ASP A 47 -7.17 3.05 -7.31
N VAL A 48 -8.48 3.33 -7.26
CA VAL A 48 -9.20 3.77 -6.04
C VAL A 48 -10.52 3.03 -5.84
#